data_AF-A0A2W1L5L4-F1
#
_entry.id   AF-A0A2W1L5L4-F1
#
_cell.length_a   1.000
_cell.length_b   1.000
_cell.length_c   1.000
_cell.angle_alpha   90.00
_cell.angle_beta   90.00
_cell.angle_gamma   90.00
#
_symmetry.space_group_name_H-M   'P 1'
#
loop_
_entity.id
_entity.type
_entity.pdbx_description
1 polymer ?
#
loop_
_entity_poly.entity_id
_entity_poly.type
_entity_poly.pdbx_seq_one_letter_code
_entity_poly.pdbx_strand_id
1 'polypeptide(L)' 'MQYRHIPVDLITLQSATTLEDLSNYKVIVYPHPAIMTDETAGLLREYVEQRGRLFFGARTGYKNPN' A
#
# COMPACT_ATOMS: atom_id res chain seq x y z
N MET A 1 -6.74 2.62 14.82
CA MET A 1 -7.58 1.44 14.53
C MET A 1 -7.96 0.70 15.80
N GLN A 2 -6.99 0.29 16.63
CA GLN A 2 -7.22 -0.39 17.91
C GLN A 2 -8.21 0.31 18.85
N TYR A 3 -8.02 1.60 19.17
CA TYR A 3 -8.92 2.35 20.07
C TYR A 3 -10.37 2.48 19.58
N ARG A 4 -10.61 2.22 18.29
CA ARG A 4 -11.95 2.26 17.69
C ARG A 4 -12.46 0.86 17.33
N HIS A 5 -11.77 -0.19 17.78
CA HIS A 5 -12.08 -1.60 17.52
C HIS A 5 -12.25 -1.92 16.04
N ILE A 6 -11.46 -1.25 15.18
CA ILE A 6 -11.46 -1.54 13.74
C ILE A 6 -10.48 -2.70 13.51
N PRO A 7 -10.93 -3.87 13.03
CA PRO A 7 -10.05 -4.97 12.68
C PRO A 7 -9.17 -4.58 11.50
N VAL A 8 -7.92 -5.05 11.53
CA VAL A 8 -6.93 -4.75 10.50
C VAL A 8 -6.11 -6.00 10.22
N ASP A 9 -5.74 -6.16 8.96
CA ASP A 9 -4.77 -7.15 8.53
C ASP A 9 -3.42 -6.47 8.27
N LEU A 10 -2.33 -7.21 8.49
CA LEU A 10 -0.99 -6.79 8.14
C LEU A 10 -0.54 -7.57 6.91
N ILE A 11 -0.29 -6.85 5.83
CA ILE A 11 0.28 -7.41 4.60
C ILE A 11 1.69 -6.87 4.39
N THR A 12 2.58 -7.75 3.93
CA THR A 12 3.93 -7.37 3.48
C THR A 12 3.92 -7.32 1.97
N LEU A 13 4.21 -6.15 1.39
CA LEU A 13 4.41 -6.05 -0.06
C LEU A 13 5.68 -6.79 -0.45
N GLN A 14 5.53 -7.75 -1.35
CA GLN A 14 6.60 -8.55 -1.93
C GLN A 14 6.56 -8.43 -3.45
N SER A 15 7.64 -8.86 -4.11
CA SER A 15 7.70 -8.89 -5.58
C SER A 15 6.62 -9.77 -6.22
N ALA A 16 6.08 -10.74 -5.46
CA ALA A 16 4.99 -11.61 -5.90
C ALA A 16 3.58 -11.08 -5.55
N THR A 17 3.47 -9.96 -4.82
CA THR A 17 2.17 -9.40 -4.46
C THR A 17 1.47 -8.90 -5.72
N THR A 18 0.24 -9.35 -5.92
CA THR A 18 -0.57 -9.03 -7.09
C THR A 18 -1.64 -7.99 -6.76
N LEU A 19 -2.26 -7.46 -7.81
CA LEU A 19 -3.40 -6.56 -7.65
C LEU A 19 -4.62 -7.25 -7.01
N GLU A 20 -4.80 -8.54 -7.27
CA GLU A 20 -5.88 -9.35 -6.68
C GLU A 20 -5.70 -9.44 -5.15
N ASP A 21 -4.48 -9.62 -4.66
CA ASP A 21 -4.17 -9.64 -3.23
C ASP A 21 -4.60 -8.32 -2.55
N LEU A 22 -4.30 -7.18 -3.19
CA LEU A 22 -4.65 -5.86 -2.68
C LEU A 22 -6.15 -5.57 -2.78
N SER A 23 -6.83 -6.12 -3.79
CA SER A 23 -8.26 -5.89 -4.05
C SER A 23 -9.18 -6.44 -2.97
N ASN A 24 -8.68 -7.35 -2.12
CA ASN A 24 -9.38 -7.82 -0.92
C ASN A 24 -9.59 -6.70 0.11
N TYR A 25 -8.84 -5.61 0.03
CA TYR A 25 -8.86 -4.52 0.99
C TYR A 25 -9.47 -3.26 0.40
N LYS A 26 -10.50 -2.71 1.06
CA LYS A 26 -11.13 -1.45 0.64
C LYS A 26 -10.31 -0.20 0.98
N VAL A 27 -9.36 -0.34 1.89
CA VAL A 27 -8.46 0.72 2.37
C VAL A 27 -7.12 0.08 2.69
N ILE A 28 -6.05 0.65 2.14
CA ILE A 28 -4.67 0.31 2.48
C ILE A 28 -4.02 1.55 3.12
N VAL A 29 -3.33 1.33 4.24
CA VAL A 29 -2.52 2.35 4.90
C VAL A 29 -1.06 1.93 4.78
N TYR A 30 -0.25 2.74 4.08
CA TYR A 30 1.17 2.51 3.91
C TYR A 30 1.96 3.64 4.59
N PRO A 31 2.25 3.51 5.90
CA PRO A 31 2.56 4.66 6.74
C PRO A 31 3.96 5.26 6.55
N HIS A 32 4.95 4.49 6.11
CA HIS A 32 6.31 5.03 5.93
C HIS A 32 7.17 4.28 4.88
N PRO A 33 6.71 4.12 3.62
CA PRO A 33 7.53 3.60 2.54
C PRO A 33 8.56 4.62 2.06
N ALA A 34 9.65 4.79 2.81
CA ALA A 34 10.71 5.71 2.42
C ALA A 34 11.34 5.35 1.07
N ILE A 35 11.51 4.05 0.84
CA ILE A 35 12.02 3.45 -0.40
C ILE A 35 10.84 2.81 -1.11
N MET A 36 10.68 3.10 -2.39
CA MET A 36 9.65 2.50 -3.24
C MET A 36 10.21 2.26 -4.63
N THR A 37 9.91 1.09 -5.20
CA THR A 37 10.23 0.83 -6.62
C THR A 37 9.13 1.36 -7.51
N ASP A 38 9.46 1.61 -8.78
CA ASP A 38 8.47 1.98 -9.79
C ASP A 38 7.40 0.88 -9.97
N GLU A 39 7.76 -0.42 -9.84
CA GLU A 39 6.78 -1.50 -9.91
C GLU A 39 5.77 -1.43 -8.75
N THR A 40 6.26 -1.16 -7.53
CA THR A 40 5.40 -1.02 -6.35
C THR A 40 4.48 0.20 -6.51
N ALA A 41 5.00 1.31 -7.01
CA ALA A 41 4.22 2.52 -7.28
C ALA A 41 3.14 2.26 -8.35
N GLY A 42 3.48 1.50 -9.41
CA GLY A 42 2.55 1.07 -10.46
C GLY A 42 1.41 0.22 -9.91
N LEU A 43 1.73 -0.81 -9.13
CA LEU A 43 0.74 -1.69 -8.49
C LEU A 43 -0.23 -0.90 -7.59
N LEU A 44 0.29 0.01 -6.78
CA LEU A 44 -0.51 0.85 -5.88
C LEU A 44 -1.37 1.85 -6.65
N ARG A 45 -0.89 2.35 -7.80
CA ARG A 45 -1.67 3.19 -8.70
C ARG A 45 -2.85 2.42 -9.29
N GLU A 46 -2.62 1.23 -9.84
CA GLU A 46 -3.67 0.36 -10.39
C GLU A 46 -4.75 0.05 -9.34
N TYR A 47 -4.34 -0.24 -8.10
CA TYR A 47 -5.26 -0.43 -6.99
C TYR A 47 -6.18 0.78 -6.76
N VAL A 48 -5.64 2.01 -6.79
CA VAL A 48 -6.45 3.24 -6.62
C VAL A 48 -7.35 3.50 -7.84
N GLU A 49 -6.87 3.24 -9.05
CA GLU A 49 -7.66 3.37 -10.29
C GLU A 49 -8.88 2.42 -10.27
N GLN A 50 -8.76 1.26 -9.63
CA GLN A 50 -9.85 0.30 -9.39
C GLN A 50 -10.70 0.63 -8.15
N ARG A 51 -10.77 1.90 -7.75
CA ARG A 51 -11.55 2.42 -6.60
C ARG A 51 -11.00 2.03 -5.23
N GLY A 52 -9.79 1.46 -5.16
CA GLY A 52 -9.07 1.29 -3.90
C GLY A 52 -8.77 2.64 -3.23
N ARG A 53 -8.62 2.64 -1.91
CA ARG A 53 -8.26 3.84 -1.14
C ARG A 53 -6.92 3.63 -0.48
N LEU A 54 -5.96 4.48 -0.82
CA LEU A 54 -4.59 4.37 -0.34
C LEU A 54 -4.23 5.61 0.48
N PHE A 55 -3.77 5.38 1.71
CA PHE A 55 -3.26 6.43 2.59
C PHE A 55 -1.76 6.26 2.76
N PHE A 56 -1.01 7.28 2.36
CA PHE A 56 0.42 7.37 2.61
C PHE A 56 0.69 8.19 3.86
N GLY A 57 1.67 7.75 4.64
CA GLY A 57 2.25 8.62 5.66
C GLY A 57 3.40 9.46 5.11
N ALA A 58 4.03 10.22 6.01
CA ALA A 58 5.10 11.14 5.66
C ALA A 58 6.28 10.41 4.99
N ARG A 59 7.02 11.13 4.15
CA ARG A 59 8.26 10.64 3.53
C ARG A 59 8.05 9.36 2.72
N THR A 60 6.92 9.26 2.02
CA THR A 60 6.64 8.17 1.08
C THR A 60 7.36 8.41 -0.25
N GLY A 61 8.02 7.38 -0.79
CA GLY A 61 8.49 7.32 -2.18
C GLY A 61 9.57 8.33 -2.57
N TYR A 62 10.30 8.90 -1.61
CA TYR A 62 11.35 9.90 -1.90
C TYR A 62 12.73 9.28 -2.15
N LYS A 63 12.83 7.94 -2.08
CA LYS A 63 14.04 7.17 -2.41
C LYS A 63 13.67 5.99 -3.28
N ASN A 64 14.61 5.63 -4.15
CA ASN A 64 14.64 4.36 -4.83
C ASN A 64 15.57 3.39 -4.07
N PRO A 65 15.55 2.08 -4.38
CA PRO A 65 16.43 1.10 -3.74
C PRO A 65 17.93 1.33 -3.97
N ASN A 66 18.29 2.17 -4.96
CA ASN A 66 19.66 2.46 -5.39
C ASN A 66 20.03 3.92 -5.07
#